data_AF-A0A919P9E3-F1
#
_entry.id   AF-A0A919P9E3-F1
#
_cell.length_a   1.000
_cell.length_b   1.000
_cell.length_c   1.000
_cell.angle_alpha   90.00
_cell.angle_beta   90.00
_cell.angle_gamma   90.00
#
_symmetry.space_group_name_H-M   'P 1'
#
loop_
_entity.id
_entity.type
_entity.pdbx_description
1 polymer ?
#
loop_
_entity_poly.entity_id
_entity_poly.type
_entity_poly.pdbx_seq_one_letter_code
_entity_poly.pdbx_strand_id
1 'polypeptide(L)'
;MRLRRPTVAVDVPAGFHATEARALQVALAGVLTAAERAATGTPVPVDAVLEPGRGEALVVVVRNRVVGFVPDAHAAGLRPQLAGAGRRARVVAPALVVRDGELLRVWVGPAPDGGVPAAPDGTDTLPEPQPTILGVPLRRDGA
;
A
#
# COMPACT_ATOMS: atom_id res chain seq x y z
N MET A 1 -13.03 -20.04 -20.61
CA MET A 1 -11.94 -20.46 -19.71
C MET A 1 -11.13 -19.22 -19.32
N ARG A 2 -11.22 -18.76 -18.06
CA ARG A 2 -10.58 -17.51 -17.62
C ARG A 2 -9.13 -17.84 -17.23
N LEU A 3 -8.17 -17.50 -18.09
CA LEU A 3 -6.75 -17.70 -17.79
C LEU A 3 -6.35 -16.79 -16.63
N ARG A 4 -6.03 -17.38 -15.46
CA ARG A 4 -5.48 -16.65 -14.31
C ARG A 4 -4.08 -16.17 -14.72
N ARG A 5 -3.79 -14.88 -14.52
CA ARG A 5 -2.44 -14.35 -14.74
C ARG A 5 -1.44 -15.09 -13.83
N PRO A 6 -0.26 -15.49 -14.34
CA PRO A 6 0.78 -16.06 -13.49
C PRO A 6 1.17 -15.06 -12.39
N THR A 7 1.51 -15.58 -11.22
CA THR A 7 1.93 -14.79 -10.06
C THR A 7 3.42 -15.01 -9.84
N VAL A 8 4.17 -13.93 -9.66
CA VAL A 8 5.62 -13.94 -9.44
C VAL A 8 5.89 -13.22 -8.14
N ALA A 9 6.54 -13.90 -7.19
CA ALA A 9 6.98 -13.26 -5.95
C ALA A 9 8.12 -12.29 -6.24
N VAL A 10 8.05 -11.10 -5.66
CA VAL A 10 9.12 -10.10 -5.71
C VAL A 10 10.01 -10.21 -4.49
N ASP A 11 11.30 -9.96 -4.67
CA ASP A 11 12.25 -9.93 -3.57
C ASP A 11 12.23 -8.57 -2.88
N VAL A 12 11.81 -8.56 -1.61
CA VAL A 12 11.70 -7.37 -0.74
C VAL A 12 12.23 -7.71 0.66
N PRO A 13 13.53 -8.03 0.80
CA PRO A 13 14.03 -8.70 2.00
C PRO A 13 13.98 -7.82 3.26
N ALA A 14 14.19 -6.50 3.11
CA ALA A 14 14.13 -5.56 4.24
C ALA A 14 12.71 -5.06 4.55
N GLY A 15 11.77 -5.27 3.62
CA GLY A 15 10.46 -4.61 3.65
C GLY A 15 10.51 -3.08 3.64
N PHE A 16 9.34 -2.45 3.56
CA PHE A 16 9.17 -1.00 3.65
C PHE A 16 7.73 -0.59 3.96
N HIS A 17 7.54 0.61 4.51
CA HIS A 17 6.22 1.25 4.54
C HIS A 17 5.87 1.80 3.17
N ALA A 18 4.69 1.43 2.66
CA ALA A 18 4.12 2.12 1.52
C ALA A 18 3.83 3.57 1.89
N THR A 19 4.15 4.49 0.98
CA THR A 19 3.98 5.93 1.18
C THR A 19 2.55 6.38 0.92
N GLU A 20 2.25 7.61 1.33
CA GLU A 20 0.96 8.30 1.15
C GLU A 20 -0.22 7.63 1.86
N ALA A 21 0.07 6.94 2.96
CA ALA A 21 -0.94 6.32 3.80
C ALA A 21 -1.97 7.35 4.26
N ARG A 22 -1.53 8.56 4.64
CA ARG A 22 -2.42 9.67 5.03
C ARG A 22 -3.46 9.99 3.96
N ALA A 23 -3.06 10.08 2.70
CA ALA A 23 -3.96 10.35 1.58
C ALA A 23 -4.84 9.15 1.18
N LEU A 24 -4.50 7.93 1.62
CA LEU A 24 -5.14 6.70 1.16
C LEU A 24 -5.98 5.98 2.22
N GLN A 25 -6.29 6.64 3.34
CA GLN A 25 -7.06 6.04 4.44
C GLN A 25 -8.39 5.42 3.99
N VAL A 26 -9.11 6.06 3.05
CA VAL A 26 -10.37 5.51 2.51
C VAL A 26 -10.13 4.20 1.75
N ALA A 27 -9.07 4.14 0.94
CA ALA A 27 -8.72 2.92 0.22
C ALA A 27 -8.26 1.81 1.17
N LEU A 28 -7.43 2.17 2.15
CA LEU A 28 -6.92 1.27 3.20
C LEU A 28 -8.04 0.67 4.05
N ALA A 29 -8.96 1.50 4.54
CA ALA A 29 -10.13 1.01 5.27
C ALA A 29 -11.02 0.13 4.38
N GLY A 30 -11.16 0.50 3.10
CA GLY A 30 -11.99 -0.21 2.14
C GLY A 30 -11.46 -1.60 1.77
N VAL A 31 -10.14 -1.84 1.83
CA VAL A 31 -9.60 -3.18 1.54
C VAL A 31 -9.81 -4.16 2.68
N LEU A 32 -10.04 -3.71 3.91
CA LEU A 32 -10.27 -4.58 5.07
C LEU A 32 -11.72 -5.05 5.17
N THR A 33 -11.92 -6.31 5.54
CA THR A 33 -13.25 -6.85 5.91
C THR A 33 -13.73 -6.24 7.22
N ALA A 34 -15.01 -6.42 7.55
CA ALA A 34 -15.56 -5.95 8.84
C ALA A 34 -14.85 -6.61 10.03
N ALA A 35 -14.51 -7.91 9.93
CA ALA A 35 -13.80 -8.62 10.99
C ALA A 35 -12.36 -8.13 11.15
N GLU A 36 -11.63 -7.92 10.05
CA GLU A 36 -10.27 -7.39 10.08
C GLU A 36 -10.22 -5.96 10.63
N ARG A 37 -11.23 -5.13 10.32
CA ARG A 37 -11.34 -3.77 10.91
C ARG A 37 -11.63 -3.81 12.40
N ALA A 38 -12.34 -4.83 12.88
CA ALA A 38 -12.67 -4.98 14.30
C ALA A 38 -11.51 -5.59 15.11
N ALA A 39 -10.57 -6.30 14.47
CA ALA A 39 -9.38 -6.89 15.06
C ALA A 39 -8.33 -5.83 15.44
N THR A 40 -8.72 -4.95 16.37
CA THR A 40 -7.94 -3.79 16.78
C THR A 40 -6.61 -4.23 17.41
N GLY A 41 -5.50 -3.66 16.93
CA GLY A 41 -4.16 -3.93 17.45
C GLY A 41 -3.43 -5.13 16.84
N THR A 42 -4.09 -5.93 16.00
CA THR A 42 -3.45 -7.06 15.31
C THR A 42 -3.13 -6.69 13.86
N PRO A 43 -1.87 -6.80 13.41
CA PRO A 43 -1.52 -6.67 12.00
C PRO A 43 -2.35 -7.63 11.13
N VAL A 44 -2.92 -7.13 10.04
CA VAL A 44 -3.72 -7.93 9.11
C VAL A 44 -2.86 -8.36 7.93
N PRO A 45 -2.56 -9.67 7.77
CA PRO A 45 -1.79 -10.14 6.63
C PRO A 45 -2.60 -10.02 5.33
N VAL A 46 -1.94 -9.51 4.29
CA VAL A 46 -2.50 -9.34 2.95
C VAL A 46 -1.44 -9.65 1.89
N ASP A 47 -1.90 -10.02 0.69
CA ASP A 47 -1.02 -10.05 -0.49
C ASP A 47 -1.04 -8.68 -1.16
N ALA A 48 0.13 -8.04 -1.23
CA ALA A 48 0.33 -6.83 -2.02
C ALA A 48 0.74 -7.20 -3.44
N VAL A 49 0.14 -6.55 -4.42
CA VAL A 49 0.57 -6.57 -5.82
C VAL A 49 1.29 -5.26 -6.11
N LEU A 50 2.47 -5.33 -6.72
CA LEU A 50 3.22 -4.15 -7.17
C LEU A 50 2.94 -3.91 -8.65
N GLU A 51 2.48 -2.70 -8.99
CA GLU A 51 2.14 -2.33 -10.37
C GLU A 51 2.81 -1.02 -10.78
N PRO A 52 3.13 -0.83 -12.08
CA PRO A 52 3.53 0.47 -12.60
C PRO A 52 2.41 1.50 -12.47
N GLY A 53 2.74 2.67 -11.96
CA GLY A 53 1.87 3.84 -11.89
C GLY A 53 2.12 4.82 -13.04
N ARG A 54 1.79 6.10 -12.81
CA ARG A 54 2.07 7.18 -13.75
C ARG A 54 3.56 7.52 -13.73
N GLY A 55 4.19 7.58 -14.89
CA GLY A 55 5.63 7.88 -14.99
C GLY A 55 6.45 6.75 -14.35
N GLU A 56 7.38 7.13 -13.47
CA GLU A 56 8.27 6.19 -12.77
C GLU A 56 7.71 5.66 -11.44
N ALA A 57 6.50 6.08 -11.06
CA ALA A 57 5.87 5.64 -9.82
C ALA A 57 5.54 4.14 -9.85
N LEU A 58 5.70 3.48 -8.71
CA LEU A 58 5.17 2.13 -8.49
C LEU A 58 4.11 2.19 -7.40
N VAL A 59 3.00 1.49 -7.62
CA VAL A 59 1.86 1.47 -6.71
C VAL A 59 1.75 0.13 -6.00
N VAL A 60 1.28 0.18 -4.76
CA VAL A 60 0.96 -1.00 -3.95
C VAL A 60 -0.55 -1.22 -4.03
N VAL A 61 -0.94 -2.40 -4.50
CA VAL A 61 -2.34 -2.77 -4.72
C VAL A 61 -2.72 -3.92 -3.79
N VAL A 62 -3.77 -3.75 -3.01
CA VAL A 62 -4.37 -4.80 -2.18
C VAL A 62 -5.83 -4.95 -2.56
N ARG A 63 -6.28 -6.19 -2.83
CA ARG A 63 -7.68 -6.49 -3.18
C ARG A 63 -8.26 -5.57 -4.28
N ASN A 64 -7.44 -5.29 -5.30
CA ASN A 64 -7.73 -4.40 -6.44
C ASN A 64 -7.92 -2.91 -6.10
N ARG A 65 -7.35 -2.41 -5.00
CA ARG A 65 -7.27 -0.98 -4.69
C ARG A 65 -5.83 -0.56 -4.47
N VAL A 66 -5.47 0.62 -4.97
CA VAL A 66 -4.20 1.28 -4.63
C VAL A 66 -4.27 1.73 -3.17
N VAL A 67 -3.33 1.25 -2.36
CA VAL A 67 -3.27 1.50 -0.91
C VAL A 67 -2.01 2.23 -0.47
N GLY A 68 -1.09 2.49 -1.41
CA GLY A 68 0.14 3.23 -1.18
C GLY A 68 1.01 3.26 -2.42
N PHE A 69 2.13 3.98 -2.32
CA PHE A 69 3.19 3.96 -3.32
C PHE A 69 4.44 3.33 -2.75
N VAL A 70 5.28 2.79 -3.63
CA VAL A 70 6.60 2.31 -3.25
C VAL A 70 7.52 3.52 -3.04
N PRO A 71 8.22 3.65 -1.90
CA PRO A 71 9.19 4.72 -1.70
C PRO A 71 10.29 4.70 -2.77
N ASP A 72 10.78 5.87 -3.18
CA ASP A 72 11.78 5.99 -4.25
C ASP A 72 13.05 5.16 -4.01
N ALA A 73 13.48 5.09 -2.74
CA ALA A 73 14.63 4.28 -2.31
C ALA A 73 14.49 2.79 -2.66
N HIS A 74 13.26 2.27 -2.70
CA HIS A 74 12.98 0.87 -3.07
C HIS A 74 12.57 0.72 -4.53
N ALA A 75 11.97 1.75 -5.13
CA ALA A 75 11.47 1.70 -6.50
C ALA A 75 12.57 1.35 -7.51
N ALA A 76 13.79 1.87 -7.33
CA ALA A 76 14.93 1.59 -8.20
C ALA A 76 15.27 0.09 -8.31
N GLY A 77 15.22 -0.66 -7.19
CA GLY A 77 15.49 -2.10 -7.18
C GLY A 77 14.31 -2.96 -7.64
N LEU A 78 13.08 -2.43 -7.54
CA LEU A 78 11.85 -3.16 -7.88
C LEU A 78 11.48 -3.04 -9.37
N ARG A 79 11.76 -1.89 -10.01
CA ARG A 79 11.46 -1.69 -11.45
C ARG A 79 12.04 -2.80 -12.35
N PRO A 80 13.31 -3.23 -12.21
CA PRO A 80 13.85 -4.32 -13.02
C PRO A 80 13.14 -5.65 -12.79
N GLN A 81 12.74 -5.95 -11.55
CA GLN A 81 12.00 -7.18 -11.23
C GLN A 81 10.62 -7.19 -11.88
N LEU A 82 9.91 -6.06 -11.83
CA LEU A 82 8.62 -5.89 -12.51
C LEU A 82 8.75 -6.01 -14.03
N ALA A 83 9.81 -5.42 -14.61
CA ALA A 83 10.09 -5.54 -16.04
C ALA A 83 10.39 -7.00 -16.45
N GLY A 84 11.19 -7.71 -15.65
CA GLY A 84 11.57 -9.10 -15.88
C GLY A 84 10.41 -10.09 -15.76
N ALA A 85 9.46 -9.86 -14.86
CA ALA A 85 8.26 -10.70 -14.71
C ALA A 85 7.31 -10.62 -15.92
N GLY A 86 7.39 -9.53 -16.69
CA GLY A 86 6.60 -9.31 -17.89
C GLY A 86 5.16 -8.84 -17.62
N ARG A 87 4.57 -8.15 -18.60
CA ARG A 87 3.28 -7.43 -18.47
C ARG A 87 2.07 -8.28 -18.12
N ARG A 88 2.17 -9.61 -18.29
CA ARG A 88 1.07 -10.55 -18.04
C ARG A 88 1.14 -11.18 -16.65
N ALA A 89 2.23 -11.01 -15.90
CA ALA A 89 2.37 -11.51 -14.55
C ALA A 89 1.79 -10.53 -13.52
N ARG A 90 1.34 -11.06 -12.38
CA ARG A 90 1.12 -10.29 -11.16
C ARG A 90 2.36 -10.42 -10.29
N VAL A 91 3.01 -9.31 -10.01
CA VAL A 91 4.18 -9.25 -9.13
C VAL A 91 3.69 -9.03 -7.71
N VAL A 92 3.96 -9.97 -6.81
CA VAL A 92 3.37 -9.98 -5.46
C VAL A 92 4.42 -9.99 -4.36
N ALA A 93 4.09 -9.39 -3.23
CA ALA A 93 4.85 -9.44 -1.99
C ALA A 93 3.90 -9.76 -0.82
N PRO A 94 4.37 -10.48 0.22
CA PRO A 94 3.68 -10.46 1.50
C PRO A 94 3.58 -9.01 2.00
N ALA A 95 2.50 -8.70 2.70
CA ALA A 95 2.30 -7.40 3.31
C ALA A 95 1.44 -7.49 4.57
N LEU A 96 1.53 -6.46 5.40
CA LEU A 96 0.73 -6.29 6.60
C LEU A 96 0.03 -4.94 6.55
N VAL A 97 -1.28 -4.92 6.76
CA VAL A 97 -1.99 -3.70 7.12
C VAL A 97 -1.87 -3.54 8.63
N VAL A 98 -1.28 -2.44 9.08
CA VAL A 98 -1.06 -2.13 10.49
C VAL A 98 -1.74 -0.83 10.87
N ARG A 99 -2.09 -0.69 12.15
CA ARG A 99 -2.51 0.58 12.72
C ARG A 99 -1.29 1.28 13.31
N ASP A 100 -1.10 2.53 12.95
CA ASP A 100 -0.04 3.43 13.43
C ASP A 100 -0.70 4.73 13.91
N GLY A 101 -0.92 4.83 15.22
CA GLY A 101 -1.82 5.83 15.81
C GLY A 101 -3.24 5.71 15.24
N GLU A 102 -3.74 6.79 14.66
CA GLU A 102 -5.06 6.85 14.01
C GLU A 102 -5.04 6.42 12.54
N LEU A 103 -3.87 6.16 11.96
CA LEU A 103 -3.72 5.82 10.54
C LEU A 103 -3.62 4.31 10.35
N LEU A 104 -4.23 3.81 9.27
CA LEU A 104 -3.83 2.55 8.68
C LEU A 104 -2.58 2.76 7.83
N ARG A 105 -1.63 1.83 7.88
CA ARG A 105 -0.43 1.79 7.04
C ARG A 105 -0.26 0.40 6.45
N VAL A 106 0.54 0.31 5.38
CA VAL A 106 0.90 -0.97 4.77
C VAL A 106 2.40 -1.15 4.85
N TRP A 107 2.81 -2.19 5.55
CA TRP A 107 4.15 -2.74 5.45
C TRP A 107 4.19 -3.73 4.29
N VAL A 108 5.09 -3.53 3.33
CA VAL A 108 5.33 -4.44 2.20
C VAL A 108 6.63 -5.19 2.46
N GLY A 109 6.59 -6.51 2.39
CA GLY A 109 7.71 -7.38 2.73
C GLY A 109 7.34 -8.41 3.80
N PRO A 110 8.29 -9.29 4.17
CA PRO A 110 8.07 -10.25 5.24
C PRO A 110 7.72 -9.54 6.55
N ALA A 111 6.94 -10.21 7.40
CA ALA A 111 6.66 -9.71 8.74
C ALA A 111 7.99 -9.62 9.51
N PRO A 112 8.39 -8.44 9.99
CA PRO A 112 9.66 -8.27 10.70
C PRO A 112 9.59 -8.88 12.09
N ASP A 113 10.71 -9.47 12.53
CA ASP A 113 10.86 -9.98 13.89
C ASP A 113 10.76 -8.80 14.88
N GLY A 114 9.88 -8.92 15.87
CA GLY A 114 9.62 -7.85 16.84
C GLY A 114 8.54 -6.84 16.43
N GLY A 115 7.89 -7.05 15.28
CA GLY A 115 6.78 -6.23 14.82
C GLY A 115 7.19 -5.13 13.84
N VAL A 116 6.18 -4.56 13.16
CA VAL A 116 6.41 -3.56 12.11
C VAL A 116 7.04 -2.30 12.72
N PRO A 117 8.20 -1.82 12.20
CA PRO A 117 8.84 -0.61 12.72
C PRO A 117 7.95 0.61 12.46
N ALA A 118 8.17 1.70 13.20
CA ALA A 118 7.48 2.95 12.93
C ALA A 118 7.80 3.46 11.50
N ALA A 119 6.82 4.11 10.86
CA ALA A 119 7.07 4.74 9.57
C ALA A 119 8.02 5.94 9.74
N PRO A 120 9.05 6.10 8.89
CA PRO A 120 9.91 7.28 8.94
C PRO A 120 9.14 8.60 8.76
N ASP A 121 9.65 9.67 9.36
CA ASP A 121 9.12 11.01 9.09
C ASP A 121 9.21 11.35 7.60
N GLY A 122 8.21 12.06 7.07
CA GLY A 122 8.14 12.42 5.65
C GLY A 122 7.76 11.27 4.72
N THR A 123 7.37 10.10 5.24
CA THR A 123 6.82 8.98 4.44
C THR A 123 5.56 9.38 3.67
N ASP A 124 4.74 10.28 4.24
CA ASP A 124 3.55 10.81 3.59
C ASP A 124 3.80 12.27 3.23
N THR A 125 3.74 12.60 1.94
CA THR A 125 3.93 13.96 1.44
C THR A 125 2.61 14.63 1.05
N LEU A 126 1.61 13.82 0.71
CA LEU A 126 0.28 14.29 0.38
C LEU A 126 -0.52 14.61 1.66
N PRO A 127 -1.28 15.71 1.66
CA PRO A 127 -2.16 16.02 2.77
C PRO A 127 -3.27 14.97 2.90
N GLU A 128 -3.92 14.95 4.05
CA GLU A 128 -5.12 14.13 4.25
C GLU A 128 -6.19 14.50 3.20
N PRO A 129 -6.95 13.53 2.67
CA PRO A 129 -8.01 13.82 1.73
C PRO A 129 -9.06 14.68 2.41
N GLN A 130 -9.43 15.78 1.79
CA GLN A 130 -10.53 16.57 2.31
C GLN A 130 -11.82 15.75 2.23
N PRO A 131 -12.66 15.75 3.28
CA PRO A 131 -13.95 15.09 3.21
C PRO A 131 -14.80 15.75 2.13
N THR A 132 -15.32 14.97 1.18
CA THR A 132 -16.16 15.48 0.08
C THR A 132 -17.51 14.76 0.00
N ILE A 133 -18.54 15.46 -0.47
CA ILE A 133 -19.81 14.87 -0.95
C ILE A 133 -19.89 15.13 -2.45
N LEU A 134 -19.97 14.06 -3.27
CA LEU A 134 -19.99 14.15 -4.74
C LEU A 134 -18.82 14.97 -5.31
N GLY A 135 -17.64 14.92 -4.67
CA GLY A 135 -16.46 15.68 -5.09
C GLY A 135 -16.41 17.13 -4.60
N VAL A 136 -17.40 17.58 -3.82
CA VAL A 136 -17.42 18.93 -3.22
C VAL A 136 -16.88 18.86 -1.79
N PRO A 137 -15.82 19.62 -1.44
CA PRO A 137 -15.28 19.67 -0.07
C PRO A 137 -16.29 20.12 0.97
N LEU A 138 -16.34 19.43 2.11
CA LEU A 138 -17.24 19.74 3.23
C LEU A 138 -16.72 20.86 4.15
N ARG A 139 -15.42 21.17 4.08
CA ARG A 139 -14.81 22.32 4.76
C ARG A 139 -14.04 23.13 3.72
N ARG A 140 -14.25 24.45 3.71
CA ARG A 140 -13.39 25.38 2.98
C ARG A 140 -12.10 25.56 3.78
N ASP A 141 -10.95 25.39 3.15
CA ASP A 141 -9.68 25.82 3.73
C ASP A 141 -9.76 27.33 4.02
N GLY A 142 -9.65 27.73 5.29
CA GLY A 142 -9.58 29.14 5.70
C GLY A 142 -10.68 29.66 6.63
N ALA A 143 -11.16 28.87 7.60
CA ALA A 143 -11.91 29.38 8.75
C ALA A 143 -11.16 29.09 10.06
#